data_AF-G3EGK3-F1
#
_entry.id   AF-G3EGK3-F1
#
_cell.length_a   1.000
_cell.length_b   1.000
_cell.length_c   1.000
_cell.angle_alpha   90.00
_cell.angle_beta   90.00
_cell.angle_gamma   90.00
#
_symmetry.space_group_name_H-M   'P 1'
#
loop_
_entity.id
_entity.type
_entity.pdbx_description
1 polymer ?
#
loop_
_entity_poly.entity_id
_entity_poly.type
_entity_poly.pdbx_seq_one_letter_code
_entity_poly.pdbx_strand_id
1 'polypeptide(L)'
;MSEEAEPTAVVRRLGREYGWLLAAVGLAALVLVCSVPFVSGAGMSWTSGDPLAAPVDVAPPAGGATGAGPQPPPGAPTSPAPTVTASPSPTASKASSQRRPASRTTSPTARRTTAPPPAVAPQAPVAVGPEGGAMGLWGMLRDYCQDIYRTDEAQLRYGTSQAEDNWECRRRGEDPLIDMQAACRRKYGSAAVARFSNRDDAFSWRCYR
;
A
#
# COMPACT_ATOMS: atom_id res chain seq x y z
N MET A 1 -22.68 -31.67 -49.74
CA MET A 1 -22.55 -30.37 -49.04
C MET A 1 -22.47 -30.72 -47.58
N SER A 2 -21.25 -30.85 -47.06
CA SER A 2 -20.97 -31.28 -45.70
C SER A 2 -20.54 -30.06 -44.89
N GLU A 3 -21.30 -29.74 -43.85
CA GLU A 3 -20.97 -28.75 -42.84
C GLU A 3 -19.85 -29.31 -41.95
N GLU A 4 -18.62 -28.81 -42.14
CA GLU A 4 -17.55 -28.94 -41.16
C GLU A 4 -17.78 -27.93 -40.04
N ALA A 5 -18.37 -28.39 -38.93
CA ALA A 5 -18.58 -27.57 -37.74
C ALA A 5 -17.26 -27.37 -36.98
N GLU A 6 -16.88 -26.10 -36.78
CA GLU A 6 -15.69 -25.65 -36.04
C GLU A 6 -15.62 -26.24 -34.60
N PRO A 7 -14.57 -27.01 -34.26
CA PRO A 7 -14.41 -27.63 -32.92
C PRO A 7 -13.97 -26.67 -31.81
N THR A 8 -13.78 -25.38 -32.09
CA THR A 8 -13.15 -24.40 -31.19
C THR A 8 -14.11 -23.74 -30.20
N ALA A 9 -15.41 -23.70 -30.49
CA ALA A 9 -16.40 -23.04 -29.63
C ALA A 9 -16.78 -23.85 -28.38
N VAL A 10 -16.77 -25.19 -28.48
CA VAL A 10 -17.22 -26.08 -27.40
C VAL A 10 -16.21 -26.12 -26.24
N VAL A 11 -14.90 -26.08 -26.56
CA VAL A 11 -13.81 -26.19 -25.57
C VAL A 11 -13.81 -25.00 -24.59
N ARG A 12 -14.16 -23.79 -25.04
CA ARG A 12 -14.17 -22.59 -24.20
C ARG A 12 -15.27 -22.58 -23.15
N ARG A 13 -16.40 -23.25 -23.40
CA ARG A 13 -17.54 -23.29 -22.47
C ARG A 13 -17.29 -24.28 -21.32
N LEU A 14 -16.69 -25.44 -21.63
CA LEU A 14 -16.27 -26.45 -20.65
C LEU A 14 -15.15 -25.93 -19.73
N GLY A 15 -14.19 -25.15 -20.27
CA GLY A 15 -13.09 -24.62 -19.47
C GLY A 15 -13.51 -23.71 -18.31
N ARG A 16 -14.66 -23.03 -18.41
CA ARG A 16 -15.14 -22.11 -17.37
C ARG A 16 -15.91 -22.82 -16.24
N GLU A 17 -16.63 -23.89 -16.56
CA GLU A 17 -17.36 -24.69 -15.56
C GLU A 17 -16.44 -25.71 -14.85
N TYR A 18 -15.50 -26.32 -15.58
CA TYR A 18 -14.61 -27.35 -15.04
C TYR A 18 -13.23 -26.82 -14.61
N GLY A 19 -12.89 -25.56 -14.90
CA GLY A 19 -11.61 -24.96 -14.51
C GLY A 19 -11.40 -24.93 -12.99
N TRP A 20 -12.47 -24.70 -12.22
CA TRP A 20 -12.39 -24.74 -10.76
C TRP A 20 -12.14 -26.15 -10.21
N LEU A 21 -12.69 -27.18 -10.86
CA LEU A 21 -12.45 -28.58 -10.48
C LEU A 21 -10.98 -28.98 -10.73
N LEU A 22 -10.40 -28.57 -11.86
CA LEU A 22 -8.97 -28.81 -12.14
C LEU A 22 -8.06 -28.08 -11.14
N ALA A 23 -8.41 -26.84 -10.78
CA ALA A 23 -7.70 -26.09 -9.75
C ALA A 23 -7.79 -26.79 -8.38
N ALA A 24 -8.98 -27.27 -7.99
CA ALA A 24 -9.20 -28.00 -6.74
C ALA A 24 -8.41 -29.32 -6.69
N VAL A 25 -8.41 -30.10 -7.79
CA VAL A 25 -7.63 -31.35 -7.91
C VAL A 25 -6.13 -31.07 -7.83
N GLY A 26 -5.65 -30.03 -8.51
CA GLY A 26 -4.24 -29.61 -8.44
C GLY A 26 -3.82 -29.20 -7.02
N LEU A 27 -4.68 -28.47 -6.31
CA LEU A 27 -4.42 -28.01 -4.95
C LEU A 27 -4.42 -29.19 -3.96
N ALA A 28 -5.34 -30.13 -4.11
CA ALA A 28 -5.36 -31.37 -3.32
C ALA A 28 -4.10 -32.22 -3.54
N ALA A 29 -3.66 -32.38 -4.80
CA ALA A 29 -2.43 -33.09 -5.12
C ALA A 29 -1.18 -32.41 -4.52
N LEU A 30 -1.12 -31.07 -4.57
CA LEU A 30 -0.03 -30.30 -3.96
C LEU A 30 0.03 -30.50 -2.43
N VAL A 31 -1.12 -30.42 -1.74
CA VAL A 31 -1.20 -30.68 -0.28
C VAL A 31 -0.75 -32.09 0.06
N LEU A 32 -1.11 -33.07 -0.78
CA LEU A 32 -0.73 -34.47 -0.58
C LEU A 32 0.78 -34.67 -0.78
N VAL A 33 1.40 -34.00 -1.76
CA VAL A 33 2.87 -34.00 -1.96
C VAL A 33 3.60 -33.29 -0.82
N CYS A 34 3.09 -32.16 -0.32
CA CYS A 34 3.70 -31.41 0.79
C CYS A 34 3.63 -32.14 2.13
N SER A 35 2.74 -33.12 2.31
CA SER A 35 2.60 -33.89 3.56
C SER A 35 3.43 -35.18 3.60
N VAL A 36 3.99 -35.63 2.47
CA VAL A 36 4.90 -36.80 2.39
C VAL A 36 6.14 -36.70 3.31
N PRO A 37 6.83 -35.54 3.47
CA PRO A 37 7.98 -35.47 4.36
C PRO A 37 7.64 -35.54 5.86
N PHE A 38 6.38 -35.41 6.25
CA PHE A 38 5.96 -35.47 7.66
C PHE A 38 5.58 -36.87 8.17
N VAL A 39 5.27 -37.81 7.28
CA VAL A 39 4.95 -39.20 7.65
C VAL A 39 6.21 -40.09 7.63
N SER A 40 7.25 -39.67 6.93
CA SER A 40 8.56 -40.30 7.01
C SER A 40 9.27 -39.76 8.25
N GLY A 41 9.20 -40.48 9.37
CA GLY A 41 9.79 -40.14 10.66
C GLY A 41 11.32 -40.06 10.66
N ALA A 42 11.91 -39.16 9.86
CA ALA A 42 13.27 -38.69 10.04
C ALA A 42 13.20 -37.56 11.06
N GLY A 43 13.23 -37.94 12.35
CA GLY A 43 13.24 -37.00 13.46
C GLY A 43 14.35 -35.96 13.28
N MET A 44 13.96 -34.70 13.13
CA MET A 44 14.86 -33.58 13.36
C MET A 44 15.15 -33.56 14.86
N SER A 45 16.24 -34.21 15.27
CA SER A 45 16.78 -34.07 16.61
C SER A 45 17.26 -32.63 16.77
N TRP A 46 16.39 -31.77 17.29
CA TRP A 46 16.80 -30.49 17.85
C TRP A 46 17.58 -30.80 19.12
N THR A 47 18.91 -30.77 19.03
CA THR A 47 19.79 -30.71 20.19
C THR A 47 19.45 -29.44 20.97
N SER A 48 18.66 -29.61 22.01
CA SER A 48 18.48 -28.62 23.06
C SER A 48 19.85 -28.35 23.67
N GLY A 49 20.42 -27.18 23.35
CA GLY A 49 21.62 -26.67 23.99
C GLY A 49 21.32 -26.40 25.46
N ASP A 50 21.80 -27.29 26.31
CA ASP A 50 21.89 -27.20 27.76
C ASP A 50 22.65 -25.92 28.17
N PRO A 51 22.13 -25.07 29.07
CA PRO A 51 22.89 -23.98 29.65
C PRO A 51 23.36 -24.36 31.05
N LEU A 52 24.58 -24.88 31.19
CA LEU A 52 25.25 -24.93 32.49
C LEU A 52 26.79 -24.90 32.39
N ALA A 53 27.33 -23.97 33.17
CA ALA A 53 28.65 -23.98 33.82
C ALA A 53 29.92 -23.72 32.97
N ALA A 54 30.53 -22.56 33.27
CA ALA A 54 31.97 -22.29 33.15
C ALA A 54 32.81 -23.25 34.04
N PRO A 55 34.16 -23.20 34.09
CA PRO A 55 35.16 -22.34 33.42
C PRO A 55 36.31 -23.15 32.76
N VAL A 56 37.34 -22.49 32.21
CA VAL A 56 38.80 -22.75 32.40
C VAL A 56 39.60 -22.07 31.27
N ASP A 57 40.55 -21.22 31.69
CA ASP A 57 41.74 -20.73 30.99
C ASP A 57 42.39 -21.72 30.02
N VAL A 58 42.76 -21.28 28.81
CA VAL A 58 44.07 -21.56 28.18
C VAL A 58 44.23 -20.61 26.97
N ALA A 59 45.36 -19.90 26.95
CA ALA A 59 45.82 -19.01 25.88
C ALA A 59 46.62 -19.78 24.78
N PRO A 60 47.23 -19.10 23.77
CA PRO A 60 47.03 -19.32 22.32
C PRO A 60 48.03 -20.31 21.66
N PRO A 61 47.92 -20.52 20.33
CA PRO A 61 49.00 -19.96 19.49
C PRO A 61 48.55 -19.35 18.14
N ALA A 62 49.49 -18.61 17.58
CA ALA A 62 49.49 -17.88 16.32
C ALA A 62 49.45 -18.77 15.06
N GLY A 63 49.06 -18.14 13.95
CA GLY A 63 49.10 -18.66 12.57
C GLY A 63 47.76 -18.38 11.89
N GLY A 64 47.59 -17.43 10.99
CA GLY A 64 48.43 -17.11 9.83
C GLY A 64 47.77 -17.72 8.60
N ALA A 65 46.91 -16.98 7.91
CA ALA A 65 46.63 -17.14 6.47
C ALA A 65 45.70 -16.03 5.96
N THR A 66 46.33 -15.08 5.29
CA THR A 66 45.78 -14.14 4.32
C THR A 66 45.05 -14.91 3.20
N GLY A 67 43.86 -14.48 2.79
CA GLY A 67 43.15 -15.14 1.68
C GLY A 67 41.94 -14.38 1.13
N ALA A 68 42.21 -13.61 0.07
CA ALA A 68 41.32 -13.24 -1.05
C ALA A 68 39.98 -12.54 -0.75
N GLY A 69 39.91 -11.27 -1.17
CA GLY A 69 38.73 -10.42 -1.08
C GLY A 69 37.60 -10.74 -2.07
N PRO A 70 36.42 -10.14 -1.87
CA PRO A 70 35.29 -10.27 -2.77
C PRO A 70 35.51 -9.41 -4.03
N GLN A 71 35.54 -10.08 -5.18
CA GLN A 71 35.50 -9.50 -6.52
C GLN A 71 34.11 -8.88 -6.77
N PRO A 72 33.99 -7.57 -7.06
CA PRO A 72 32.73 -6.98 -7.50
C PRO A 72 32.43 -7.35 -8.96
N PRO A 73 31.17 -7.65 -9.32
CA PRO A 73 30.78 -7.81 -10.72
C PRO A 73 30.77 -6.45 -11.44
N PRO A 74 31.39 -6.33 -12.63
CA PRO A 74 31.20 -5.18 -13.50
C PRO A 74 29.97 -5.39 -14.37
N GLY A 75 29.07 -4.40 -14.42
CA GLY A 75 28.00 -4.37 -15.41
C GLY A 75 26.75 -3.65 -14.95
N ALA A 76 26.81 -2.32 -14.86
CA ALA A 76 25.61 -1.50 -14.93
C ALA A 76 25.27 -1.28 -16.42
N PRO A 77 24.10 -1.70 -16.92
CA PRO A 77 23.59 -1.18 -18.17
C PRO A 77 23.08 0.24 -17.94
N THR A 78 23.71 1.21 -18.59
CA THR A 78 23.26 2.60 -18.73
C THR A 78 21.88 2.59 -19.40
N SER A 79 20.82 2.77 -18.61
CA SER A 79 19.48 3.01 -19.17
C SER A 79 19.43 4.42 -19.77
N PRO A 80 18.96 4.58 -21.02
CA PRO A 80 18.77 5.89 -21.63
C PRO A 80 17.65 6.66 -20.91
N ALA A 81 17.86 7.96 -20.73
CA ALA A 81 16.90 8.90 -20.17
C ALA A 81 15.56 8.85 -20.95
N PRO A 82 14.40 8.86 -20.26
CA PRO A 82 13.13 9.05 -20.94
C PRO A 82 13.04 10.49 -21.46
N THR A 83 12.85 10.61 -22.76
CA THR A 83 12.39 11.82 -23.46
C THR A 83 11.14 12.35 -22.78
N VAL A 84 11.22 13.57 -22.23
CA VAL A 84 10.07 14.29 -21.69
C VAL A 84 9.22 14.77 -22.86
N THR A 85 8.26 13.98 -23.27
CA THR A 85 7.19 14.41 -24.19
C THR A 85 6.23 15.29 -23.41
N ALA A 86 6.23 16.58 -23.73
CA ALA A 86 5.28 17.57 -23.22
C ALA A 86 3.84 17.10 -23.46
N SER A 87 3.08 16.92 -22.38
CA SER A 87 1.64 16.64 -22.43
C SER A 87 0.88 17.97 -22.60
N PRO A 88 -0.10 18.06 -23.52
CA PRO A 88 -0.79 19.30 -23.84
C PRO A 88 -1.71 19.77 -22.71
N SER A 89 -1.73 21.09 -22.52
CA SER A 89 -2.61 21.84 -21.63
C SER A 89 -4.07 21.38 -21.68
N PRO A 90 -4.75 21.19 -20.54
CA PRO A 90 -6.19 21.05 -20.53
C PRO A 90 -6.83 22.41 -20.86
N THR A 91 -7.55 22.42 -21.98
CA THR A 91 -8.48 23.45 -22.42
C THR A 91 -9.40 23.87 -21.27
N ALA A 92 -9.29 25.14 -20.88
CA ALA A 92 -10.22 25.79 -19.97
C ALA A 92 -11.63 25.82 -20.59
N SER A 93 -12.53 24.98 -20.07
CA SER A 93 -13.94 25.02 -20.42
C SER A 93 -14.61 26.27 -19.87
N LYS A 94 -15.17 27.05 -20.79
CA LYS A 94 -16.12 28.14 -20.59
C LYS A 94 -17.35 27.69 -19.79
N ALA A 95 -17.71 28.46 -18.76
CA ALA A 95 -19.07 28.83 -18.33
C ALA A 95 -18.90 29.56 -16.97
N SER A 96 -19.50 30.69 -16.64
CA SER A 96 -20.64 31.44 -17.17
C SER A 96 -20.50 32.86 -16.61
N SER A 97 -20.61 33.88 -17.46
CA SER A 97 -20.69 35.28 -17.05
C SER A 97 -22.02 35.54 -16.34
N GLN A 98 -22.02 35.52 -15.00
CA GLN A 98 -23.16 35.97 -14.22
C GLN A 98 -23.06 37.47 -13.96
N ARG A 99 -23.85 38.22 -14.74
CA ARG A 99 -24.07 39.66 -14.68
C ARG A 99 -24.57 40.06 -13.29
N ARG A 100 -23.71 40.71 -12.49
CA ARG A 100 -24.07 41.24 -11.17
C ARG A 100 -24.68 42.65 -11.30
N PRO A 101 -25.83 42.95 -10.67
CA PRO A 101 -26.43 44.29 -10.68
C PRO A 101 -25.58 45.30 -9.90
N ALA A 102 -25.60 46.54 -10.38
CA ALA A 102 -24.98 47.69 -9.76
C ALA A 102 -25.74 48.18 -8.50
N SER A 103 -25.00 48.90 -7.66
CA SER A 103 -25.42 49.94 -6.71
C SER A 103 -25.55 49.54 -5.23
N ARG A 104 -24.62 50.05 -4.42
CA ARG A 104 -24.88 51.16 -3.47
C ARG A 104 -23.58 51.58 -2.78
N THR A 105 -23.13 52.78 -3.10
CA THR A 105 -22.07 53.49 -2.39
C THR A 105 -22.66 54.04 -1.09
N THR A 106 -22.33 53.42 0.04
CA THR A 106 -22.53 54.00 1.38
C THR A 106 -21.18 54.40 1.94
N SER A 107 -21.05 55.69 2.27
CA SER A 107 -19.86 56.33 2.83
C SER A 107 -19.35 55.62 4.10
N PRO A 108 -18.04 55.44 4.27
CA PRO A 108 -17.48 54.81 5.46
C PRO A 108 -17.47 55.82 6.63
N THR A 109 -18.31 55.56 7.63
CA THR A 109 -18.19 56.18 8.96
C THR A 109 -16.87 55.73 9.59
N ALA A 110 -15.99 56.68 9.89
CA ALA A 110 -14.71 56.45 10.57
C ALA A 110 -14.94 55.85 11.97
N ARG A 111 -14.94 54.52 12.05
CA ARG A 111 -15.00 53.78 13.31
C ARG A 111 -13.60 53.71 13.88
N ARG A 112 -13.44 54.25 15.09
CA ARG A 112 -12.20 54.22 15.87
C ARG A 112 -11.74 52.76 16.02
N THR A 113 -10.68 52.40 15.30
CA THR A 113 -10.09 51.05 15.29
C THR A 113 -9.39 50.83 16.63
N THR A 114 -10.06 50.14 17.55
CA THR A 114 -9.38 49.45 18.65
C THR A 114 -8.45 48.41 18.03
N ALA A 115 -7.17 48.42 18.40
CA ALA A 115 -6.19 47.46 17.89
C ALA A 115 -6.72 46.03 18.10
N PRO A 116 -6.79 45.19 17.05
CA PRO A 116 -7.28 43.83 17.19
C PRO A 116 -6.39 43.08 18.18
N PRO A 117 -6.97 42.19 19.01
CA PRO A 117 -6.19 41.36 19.92
C PRO A 117 -5.14 40.59 19.11
N PRO A 118 -3.94 40.34 19.68
CA PRO A 118 -2.89 39.59 18.99
C PRO A 118 -3.47 38.26 18.50
N ALA A 119 -3.40 38.04 17.19
CA ALA A 119 -3.88 36.82 16.57
C ALA A 119 -3.12 35.64 17.18
N VAL A 120 -3.85 34.71 17.80
CA VAL A 120 -3.28 33.45 18.27
C VAL A 120 -2.71 32.73 17.05
N ALA A 121 -1.42 32.41 17.09
CA ALA A 121 -0.77 31.70 15.99
C ALA A 121 -1.51 30.38 15.74
N PRO A 122 -1.76 30.00 14.47
CA PRO A 122 -2.33 28.70 14.15
C PRO A 122 -1.46 27.59 14.76
N GLN A 123 -2.08 26.73 15.56
CA GLN A 123 -1.36 25.56 16.07
C GLN A 123 -1.03 24.63 14.91
N ALA A 124 0.19 24.07 14.92
CA ALA A 124 0.58 23.10 13.93
C ALA A 124 -0.25 21.81 14.11
N PRO A 125 -0.72 21.19 13.01
CA PRO A 125 -1.47 19.95 13.09
C PRO A 125 -0.62 18.84 13.71
N VAL A 126 -1.20 18.13 14.68
CA VAL A 126 -0.52 17.06 15.42
C VAL A 126 -0.86 15.73 14.78
N ALA A 127 0.16 14.92 14.47
CA ALA A 127 -0.04 13.57 13.97
C ALA A 127 -0.68 12.70 15.06
N VAL A 128 -1.80 12.06 14.74
CA VAL A 128 -2.54 11.18 15.67
C VAL A 128 -2.43 9.70 15.33
N GLY A 129 -1.85 9.38 14.18
CA GLY A 129 -1.60 8.02 13.75
C GLY A 129 -1.45 7.91 12.24
N PRO A 130 -1.47 6.70 11.68
CA PRO A 130 -1.32 5.44 12.39
C PRO A 130 0.07 5.27 13.01
N GLU A 131 0.11 4.70 14.21
CA GLU A 131 1.35 4.42 14.96
C GLU A 131 2.06 3.19 14.39
N GLY A 132 3.39 3.13 14.45
CA GLY A 132 4.14 1.98 13.91
C GLY A 132 4.32 1.97 12.38
N GLY A 133 4.07 3.10 11.72
CA GLY A 133 4.40 3.27 10.29
C GLY A 133 3.54 2.42 9.36
N ALA A 134 4.19 1.72 8.42
CA ALA A 134 3.51 0.94 7.40
C ALA A 134 2.57 -0.13 7.99
N MET A 135 2.97 -0.80 9.08
CA MET A 135 2.16 -1.83 9.73
C MET A 135 0.91 -1.25 10.39
N GLY A 136 1.02 -0.10 11.04
CA GLY A 136 -0.13 0.58 11.62
C GLY A 136 -1.11 1.10 10.56
N LEU A 137 -0.57 1.60 9.45
CA LEU A 137 -1.37 1.99 8.30
C LEU A 137 -2.12 0.78 7.76
N TRP A 138 -1.43 -0.33 7.51
CA TRP A 138 -2.05 -1.56 7.03
C TRP A 138 -3.18 -2.04 7.95
N GLY A 139 -2.95 -2.06 9.26
CA GLY A 139 -3.98 -2.41 10.25
C GLY A 139 -5.20 -1.50 10.18
N MET A 140 -4.99 -0.18 10.14
CA MET A 140 -6.09 0.79 9.99
C MET A 140 -6.90 0.57 8.71
N LEU A 141 -6.24 0.29 7.58
CA LEU A 141 -6.92 0.10 6.31
C LEU A 141 -7.71 -1.21 6.28
N ARG A 142 -7.19 -2.28 6.86
CA ARG A 142 -7.94 -3.53 7.04
C ARG A 142 -9.18 -3.32 7.91
N ASP A 143 -9.04 -2.61 9.03
CA ASP A 143 -10.17 -2.26 9.90
C ASP A 143 -11.27 -1.51 9.11
N TYR A 144 -10.85 -0.53 8.29
CA TYR A 144 -11.75 0.26 7.45
C TYR A 144 -12.48 -0.60 6.41
N CYS A 145 -11.76 -1.45 5.68
CA CYS A 145 -12.37 -2.36 4.71
C CYS A 145 -13.35 -3.33 5.38
N GLN A 146 -13.01 -3.83 6.56
CA GLN A 146 -13.84 -4.80 7.27
C GLN A 146 -15.14 -4.17 7.73
N ASP A 147 -15.10 -2.91 8.16
CA ASP A 147 -16.27 -2.21 8.64
C ASP A 147 -17.21 -1.78 7.52
N ILE A 148 -16.67 -1.22 6.42
CA ILE A 148 -17.48 -0.70 5.31
C ILE A 148 -17.93 -1.81 4.36
N TYR A 149 -17.02 -2.70 3.99
CA TYR A 149 -17.21 -3.65 2.88
C TYR A 149 -17.25 -5.11 3.33
N ARG A 150 -17.10 -5.39 4.64
CA ARG A 150 -17.09 -6.74 5.21
C ARG A 150 -15.99 -7.63 4.60
N THR A 151 -14.83 -7.03 4.33
CA THR A 151 -13.59 -7.69 3.86
C THR A 151 -12.40 -7.16 4.65
N ASP A 152 -11.47 -8.01 5.06
CA ASP A 152 -10.28 -7.60 5.80
C ASP A 152 -9.03 -7.47 4.91
N GLU A 153 -9.23 -7.49 3.59
CA GLU A 153 -8.16 -7.38 2.60
C GLU A 153 -8.06 -5.94 2.07
N ALA A 154 -7.15 -5.16 2.65
CA ALA A 154 -6.68 -3.91 2.05
C ALA A 154 -5.43 -4.18 1.20
N GLN A 155 -5.28 -3.52 0.07
CA GLN A 155 -4.12 -3.71 -0.81
C GLN A 155 -3.75 -2.50 -1.65
N LEU A 156 -2.58 -2.62 -2.29
CA LEU A 156 -2.09 -1.68 -3.29
C LEU A 156 -2.52 -2.11 -4.69
N ARG A 157 -2.93 -1.14 -5.50
CA ARG A 157 -3.40 -1.33 -6.88
C ARG A 157 -2.25 -1.31 -7.90
N TYR A 158 -1.27 -0.43 -7.70
CA TYR A 158 -0.20 -0.13 -8.68
C TYR A 158 1.23 -0.27 -8.14
N GLY A 159 1.41 -0.84 -6.94
CA GLY A 159 2.71 -0.93 -6.26
C GLY A 159 2.87 0.14 -5.20
N THR A 160 4.09 0.53 -4.83
CA THR A 160 4.32 1.47 -3.71
C THR A 160 4.47 2.93 -4.12
N SER A 161 4.60 3.21 -5.42
CA SER A 161 4.99 4.53 -5.95
C SER A 161 3.86 5.54 -6.11
N GLN A 162 2.68 5.27 -5.54
CA GLN A 162 1.54 6.18 -5.61
C GLN A 162 0.84 6.21 -4.25
N ALA A 163 0.84 7.36 -3.59
CA ALA A 163 0.10 7.52 -2.34
C ALA A 163 -1.40 7.73 -2.59
N GLU A 164 -1.71 8.59 -3.55
CA GLU A 164 -3.09 8.90 -3.94
C GLU A 164 -3.70 7.72 -4.73
N ASP A 165 -4.93 7.34 -4.39
CA ASP A 165 -5.77 6.39 -5.14
C ASP A 165 -5.20 4.98 -5.37
N ASN A 166 -4.19 4.61 -4.59
CA ASN A 166 -3.50 3.33 -4.74
C ASN A 166 -4.00 2.26 -3.77
N TRP A 167 -4.73 2.66 -2.73
CA TRP A 167 -5.27 1.76 -1.73
C TRP A 167 -6.69 1.38 -2.07
N GLU A 168 -6.98 0.09 -2.06
CA GLU A 168 -8.32 -0.46 -2.32
C GLU A 168 -8.65 -1.60 -1.36
N CYS A 169 -9.94 -1.85 -1.18
CA CYS A 169 -10.43 -3.02 -0.46
C CYS A 169 -10.67 -4.14 -1.46
N ARG A 170 -10.01 -5.29 -1.31
CA ARG A 170 -10.22 -6.44 -2.19
C ARG A 170 -11.54 -7.11 -1.85
N ARG A 171 -12.43 -7.23 -2.84
CA ARG A 171 -13.72 -7.92 -2.68
C ARG A 171 -14.08 -8.66 -3.96
N ARG A 172 -14.87 -9.73 -3.83
CA ARG A 172 -15.35 -10.49 -5.00
C ARG A 172 -16.18 -9.59 -5.92
N GLY A 173 -15.61 -9.23 -7.07
CA GLY A 173 -16.29 -8.57 -8.18
C GLY A 173 -16.11 -7.05 -8.25
N GLU A 174 -15.57 -6.41 -7.20
CA GLU A 174 -15.29 -4.98 -7.19
C GLU A 174 -14.18 -4.70 -6.17
N ASP A 175 -13.22 -3.87 -6.52
CA ASP A 175 -12.13 -3.43 -5.64
C ASP A 175 -12.30 -1.92 -5.38
N PRO A 176 -13.19 -1.50 -4.45
CA PRO A 176 -13.43 -0.09 -4.21
C PRO A 176 -12.20 0.60 -3.62
N LEU A 177 -11.91 1.80 -4.13
CA LEU A 177 -10.86 2.65 -3.59
C LEU A 177 -11.14 3.05 -2.15
N ILE A 178 -10.09 3.09 -1.35
CA ILE A 178 -10.15 3.52 0.04
C ILE A 178 -10.11 5.05 0.08
N ASP A 179 -11.18 5.67 0.61
CA ASP A 179 -11.16 7.07 1.01
C ASP A 179 -10.36 7.23 2.31
N MET A 180 -9.11 7.69 2.17
CA MET A 180 -8.20 7.93 3.28
C MET A 180 -8.72 8.96 4.29
N GLN A 181 -9.47 9.99 3.83
CA GLN A 181 -10.07 10.97 4.73
C GLN A 181 -11.17 10.33 5.58
N ALA A 182 -12.01 9.49 4.97
CA ALA A 182 -13.02 8.72 5.69
C ALA A 182 -12.39 7.73 6.68
N ALA A 183 -11.31 7.05 6.31
CA ALA A 183 -10.59 6.13 7.18
C ALA A 183 -10.02 6.83 8.42
N CYS A 184 -9.32 7.97 8.25
CA CYS A 184 -8.80 8.75 9.38
C CYS A 184 -9.93 9.25 10.29
N ARG A 185 -11.02 9.80 9.72
CA ARG A 185 -12.16 10.29 10.52
C ARG A 185 -12.85 9.20 11.32
N ARG A 186 -12.94 8.00 10.75
CA ARG A 186 -13.53 6.84 11.43
C ARG A 186 -12.67 6.38 12.61
N LYS A 187 -11.34 6.34 12.44
CA LYS A 187 -10.44 5.84 13.50
C LYS A 187 -10.12 6.87 14.59
N TYR A 188 -9.94 8.14 14.22
CA TYR A 188 -9.45 9.19 15.15
C TYR A 188 -10.46 10.30 15.44
N GLY A 189 -11.67 10.22 14.88
CA GLY A 189 -12.76 11.18 15.09
C GLY A 189 -12.97 12.15 13.93
N SER A 190 -14.12 12.82 13.91
CA SER A 190 -14.61 13.60 12.76
C SER A 190 -13.70 14.77 12.32
N ALA A 191 -12.87 15.29 13.22
CA ALA A 191 -11.92 16.36 12.93
C ALA A 191 -10.60 15.87 12.30
N ALA A 192 -10.35 14.55 12.27
CA ALA A 192 -9.11 14.01 11.74
C ALA A 192 -9.03 14.17 10.22
N VAL A 193 -7.84 14.50 9.73
CA VAL A 193 -7.56 14.65 8.30
C VAL A 193 -6.40 13.75 7.87
N ALA A 194 -6.53 13.13 6.72
CA ALA A 194 -5.49 12.32 6.11
C ALA A 194 -4.55 13.18 5.25
N ARG A 195 -3.25 12.95 5.36
CA ARG A 195 -2.22 13.51 4.46
C ARG A 195 -1.11 12.49 4.26
N PHE A 196 -0.53 12.45 3.08
CA PHE A 196 0.69 11.70 2.82
C PHE A 196 1.89 12.65 2.80
N SER A 197 3.04 12.22 3.31
CA SER A 197 4.26 13.03 3.29
C SER A 197 5.06 12.88 1.99
N ASN A 198 4.84 11.82 1.24
CA ASN A 198 5.52 11.55 -0.02
C ASN A 198 4.54 10.93 -1.03
N ARG A 199 4.35 11.59 -2.18
CA ARG A 199 3.41 11.13 -3.22
C ARG A 199 3.85 9.81 -3.84
N ASP A 200 5.15 9.54 -3.84
CA ASP A 200 5.75 8.32 -4.40
C ASP A 200 5.91 7.20 -3.36
N ASP A 201 5.26 7.34 -2.19
CA ASP A 201 5.25 6.32 -1.15
C ASP A 201 3.83 6.10 -0.60
N ALA A 202 3.23 4.98 -1.00
CA ALA A 202 1.92 4.54 -0.55
C ALA A 202 1.81 4.34 0.96
N PHE A 203 2.92 4.17 1.68
CA PHE A 203 2.93 3.99 3.13
C PHE A 203 3.13 5.30 3.90
N SER A 204 3.28 6.42 3.21
CA SER A 204 3.55 7.72 3.82
C SER A 204 2.29 8.43 4.37
N TRP A 205 1.12 7.79 4.28
CA TRP A 205 -0.13 8.30 4.83
C TRP A 205 -0.09 8.42 6.36
N ARG A 206 -0.59 9.56 6.85
CA ARG A 206 -0.76 9.90 8.25
C ARG A 206 -2.07 10.63 8.47
N CYS A 207 -2.61 10.50 9.68
CA CYS A 207 -3.78 11.21 10.16
C CYS A 207 -3.32 12.32 11.12
N TYR A 208 -3.93 13.49 11.00
CA TYR A 208 -3.63 14.67 11.82
C TYR A 208 -4.90 15.24 12.45
N ARG A 209 -4.75 15.97 13.56
CA ARG A 209 -5.79 16.80 14.16
C ARG A 209 -5.24 18.15 14.61
#